data_AF-A0A841ST58-F1
#
_entry.id   AF-A0A841ST58-F1
#
_cell.length_a   1.000
_cell.length_b   1.000
_cell.length_c   1.000
_cell.angle_alpha   90.00
_cell.angle_beta   90.00
_cell.angle_gamma   90.00
#
_symmetry.space_group_name_H-M   'P 1'
#
loop_
_entity.id
_entity.type
_entity.pdbx_description
1 polymer ?
#
loop_
_entity_poly.entity_id
_entity_poly.type
_entity_poly.pdbx_seq_one_letter_code
_entity_poly.pdbx_strand_id
1 'polypeptide(L)'
;MGRGSAVYRRLMLSLFGNRMLGRLISRHGARLAGRFVAGRDRTSALLVVQRLNRLGIAATLDHLGESVRSLEEAAGFREEYLRLLDGIKLQKAKATVSVKPTQMGLALDPEACFRNVRQIAERAKKAGTSVCLDMEDSRYTELTLELVRRLHDEGHRNVTTVLQSYLYRSEEDASRLLEEGIPLRLVKGAYQEKKEIAYPNSEDILLQLLKLIRLHLEQGVFVAIGSHDDRVIGEVRAYAEKFGIDRSLFEFQMLYGLRMNVQAELAQSGYQVRCYVPYGRQWYPYFTRRLAEKPSNLWLVVRNLFR
;
A
#
# COMPACT_ATOMS: atom_id res chain seq x y z
N MET A 1 4.57 16.66 -10.04
CA MET A 1 5.04 15.91 -11.23
C MET A 1 5.12 16.91 -12.38
N GLY A 2 6.21 16.96 -13.15
CA GLY A 2 6.29 17.85 -14.32
C GLY A 2 5.24 17.50 -15.39
N ARG A 3 4.80 18.47 -16.21
CA ARG A 3 3.77 18.28 -17.25
C ARG A 3 4.02 17.05 -18.15
N GLY A 4 5.28 16.72 -18.44
CA GLY A 4 5.66 15.54 -19.23
C GLY A 4 5.35 14.19 -18.57
N SER A 5 5.37 14.09 -17.24
CA SER A 5 5.08 12.85 -16.50
C SER A 5 3.59 12.51 -16.49
N ALA A 6 2.71 13.52 -16.44
CA ALA A 6 1.26 13.33 -16.51
C ALA A 6 0.81 12.90 -17.91
N VAL A 7 1.38 13.51 -18.96
CA VAL A 7 1.13 13.13 -20.36
C VAL A 7 1.62 11.71 -20.64
N TYR A 8 2.82 11.37 -20.16
CA TYR A 8 3.36 10.01 -20.25
C TYR A 8 2.45 8.98 -19.57
N ARG A 9 2.04 9.22 -18.32
CA ARG A 9 1.15 8.33 -17.58
C ARG A 9 -0.16 8.08 -18.32
N ARG A 10 -0.79 9.15 -18.86
CA ARG A 10 -2.07 9.07 -19.59
C ARG A 10 -1.94 8.29 -20.90
N LEU A 11 -0.88 8.54 -21.66
CA LEU A 11 -0.57 7.81 -22.89
C LEU A 11 -0.32 6.32 -22.60
N MET A 12 0.45 6.01 -21.57
CA MET A 12 0.75 4.63 -21.20
C MET A 12 -0.47 3.87 -20.72
N LEU A 13 -1.30 4.47 -19.85
CA LEU A 13 -2.54 3.83 -19.40
C LEU A 13 -3.51 3.57 -20.57
N SER A 14 -3.59 4.50 -21.53
CA SER A 14 -4.35 4.31 -22.77
C SER A 14 -3.81 3.16 -23.62
N LEU A 15 -2.49 3.09 -23.82
CA LEU A 15 -1.83 2.02 -24.57
C LEU A 15 -2.01 0.65 -23.91
N PHE A 16 -1.89 0.56 -22.58
CA PHE A 16 -2.10 -0.69 -21.83
C PHE A 16 -3.56 -1.11 -21.73
N GLY A 17 -4.51 -0.21 -22.00
CA GLY A 17 -5.93 -0.53 -22.16
C GLY A 17 -6.25 -1.27 -23.48
N ASN A 18 -5.32 -1.33 -24.44
CA ASN A 18 -5.52 -2.04 -25.70
C ASN A 18 -5.45 -3.56 -25.50
N ARG A 19 -6.54 -4.28 -25.85
CA ARG A 19 -6.68 -5.73 -25.68
C ARG A 19 -5.58 -6.55 -26.38
N MET A 20 -5.05 -6.11 -27.51
CA MET A 20 -3.95 -6.83 -28.19
C MET A 20 -2.63 -6.72 -27.43
N LEU A 21 -2.29 -5.52 -26.97
CA LEU A 21 -1.10 -5.29 -26.16
C LEU A 21 -1.23 -5.96 -24.77
N GLY A 22 -2.44 -5.98 -24.22
CA GLY A 22 -2.82 -6.74 -23.04
C GLY A 22 -2.48 -8.23 -23.14
N ARG A 23 -2.86 -8.88 -24.26
CA ARG A 23 -2.54 -10.30 -24.50
C ARG A 23 -1.05 -10.55 -24.70
N LEU A 24 -0.34 -9.68 -25.41
CA LEU A 24 1.09 -9.83 -25.68
C LEU A 24 1.92 -9.72 -24.39
N ILE A 25 1.63 -8.71 -23.55
CA ILE A 25 2.29 -8.49 -22.25
C ILE A 25 1.83 -9.55 -21.23
N SER A 26 0.60 -10.05 -21.30
CA SER A 26 0.19 -11.17 -20.43
C SER A 26 0.95 -12.47 -20.73
N ARG A 27 1.30 -12.71 -22.01
CA ARG A 27 2.08 -13.89 -22.44
C ARG A 27 3.59 -13.77 -22.12
N HIS A 28 4.21 -12.62 -22.34
CA HIS A 28 5.68 -12.45 -22.20
C HIS A 28 6.09 -11.68 -20.94
N GLY A 29 5.19 -10.90 -20.37
CA GLY A 29 5.42 -10.05 -19.21
C GLY A 29 5.27 -10.75 -17.86
N ALA A 30 4.79 -12.01 -17.80
CA ALA A 30 4.65 -12.74 -16.53
C ALA A 30 5.99 -12.91 -15.79
N ARG A 31 7.10 -13.11 -16.52
CA ARG A 31 8.45 -13.18 -15.95
C ARG A 31 8.92 -11.82 -15.39
N LEU A 32 8.50 -10.73 -16.02
CA LEU A 32 8.79 -9.36 -15.58
C LEU A 32 7.89 -8.92 -14.42
N ALA A 33 6.63 -9.34 -14.43
CA ALA A 33 5.68 -9.14 -13.36
C ALA A 33 6.15 -9.81 -12.06
N GLY A 34 6.84 -10.95 -12.15
CA GLY A 34 7.49 -11.61 -11.00
C GLY A 34 8.52 -10.75 -10.26
N ARG A 35 9.01 -9.64 -10.86
CA ARG A 35 9.83 -8.66 -10.15
C ARG A 35 9.03 -7.78 -9.20
N PHE A 36 7.74 -7.58 -9.47
CA PHE A 36 6.87 -6.66 -8.72
C PHE A 36 5.70 -7.35 -8.03
N VAL A 37 5.48 -8.64 -8.30
CA VAL A 37 4.40 -9.47 -7.78
C VAL A 37 5.00 -10.78 -7.30
N ALA A 38 4.72 -11.17 -6.05
CA ALA A 38 5.37 -12.31 -5.40
C ALA A 38 4.94 -13.69 -5.93
N GLY A 39 3.92 -13.71 -6.77
CA GLY A 39 3.44 -14.90 -7.46
C GLY A 39 1.93 -14.87 -7.66
N ARG A 40 1.37 -16.00 -8.08
CA ARG A 40 -0.05 -16.11 -8.46
C ARG A 40 -0.94 -16.66 -7.36
N ASP A 41 -0.34 -17.13 -6.26
CA ASP A 41 -1.02 -17.80 -5.17
C ASP A 41 -0.38 -17.47 -3.82
N ARG A 42 -1.13 -17.75 -2.75
CA ARG A 42 -0.72 -17.50 -1.37
C ARG A 42 0.59 -18.19 -0.99
N THR A 43 0.82 -19.41 -1.46
CA THR A 43 2.02 -20.19 -1.11
C THR A 43 3.27 -19.50 -1.63
N SER A 44 3.25 -19.08 -2.90
CA SER A 44 4.35 -18.32 -3.50
C SER A 44 4.60 -16.98 -2.78
N ALA A 45 3.52 -16.27 -2.41
CA ALA A 45 3.61 -15.01 -1.68
C ALA A 45 4.27 -15.18 -0.30
N LEU A 46 3.87 -16.21 0.46
CA LEU A 46 4.43 -16.51 1.78
C LEU A 46 5.91 -16.92 1.70
N LEU A 47 6.33 -17.63 0.66
CA LEU A 47 7.76 -17.93 0.43
C LEU A 47 8.60 -16.66 0.20
N VAL A 48 8.05 -15.66 -0.50
CA VAL A 48 8.70 -14.35 -0.66
C VAL A 48 8.81 -13.64 0.68
N VAL A 49 7.74 -13.65 1.49
CA VAL A 49 7.75 -13.07 2.83
C VAL A 49 8.81 -13.71 3.73
N GLN A 50 8.96 -15.03 3.72
CA GLN A 50 10.01 -15.70 4.49
C GLN A 50 11.43 -15.27 4.08
N ARG A 51 11.66 -14.98 2.79
CA ARG A 51 12.95 -14.46 2.32
C ARG A 51 13.17 -13.03 2.81
N LEU A 52 12.15 -12.17 2.75
CA LEU A 52 12.21 -10.81 3.25
C LEU A 52 12.47 -10.77 4.76
N ASN A 53 11.76 -11.61 5.53
CA ASN A 53 11.92 -11.67 6.98
C ASN A 53 13.33 -12.10 7.41
N ARG A 54 13.99 -12.98 6.63
CA ARG A 54 15.41 -13.33 6.84
C ARG A 54 16.37 -12.17 6.61
N LEU A 55 15.97 -11.16 5.85
CA LEU A 55 16.73 -9.93 5.63
C LEU A 55 16.37 -8.82 6.64
N GLY A 56 15.57 -9.14 7.67
CA GLY A 56 15.08 -8.15 8.64
C GLY A 56 13.95 -7.28 8.12
N ILE A 57 13.39 -7.58 6.95
CA ILE A 57 12.31 -6.81 6.32
C ILE A 57 10.96 -7.48 6.62
N ALA A 58 10.04 -6.76 7.27
CA ALA A 58 8.65 -7.19 7.43
C ALA A 58 7.89 -7.11 6.11
N ALA A 59 6.69 -7.69 6.02
CA ALA A 59 5.86 -7.59 4.83
C ALA A 59 4.45 -7.06 5.14
N THR A 60 3.79 -6.49 4.13
CA THR A 60 2.33 -6.41 4.06
C THR A 60 1.88 -7.07 2.78
N LEU A 61 1.01 -8.07 2.88
CA LEU A 61 0.52 -8.83 1.73
C LEU A 61 -0.78 -8.22 1.20
N ASP A 62 -0.86 -8.08 -0.12
CA ASP A 62 -2.01 -7.55 -0.84
C ASP A 62 -2.49 -8.57 -1.88
N HIS A 63 -3.72 -9.06 -1.70
CA HIS A 63 -4.32 -9.98 -2.67
C HIS A 63 -4.95 -9.18 -3.82
N LEU A 64 -4.27 -9.23 -4.97
CA LEU A 64 -4.64 -8.47 -6.14
C LEU A 64 -6.00 -8.86 -6.69
N GLY A 65 -6.89 -7.88 -6.71
CA GLY A 65 -8.16 -7.90 -7.42
C GLY A 65 -8.64 -6.48 -7.71
N GLU A 66 -9.50 -6.35 -8.70
CA GLU A 66 -10.22 -5.11 -8.98
C GLU A 66 -11.44 -4.94 -8.06
N SER A 67 -12.13 -3.80 -8.17
CA SER A 67 -13.40 -3.58 -7.49
C SER A 67 -14.39 -4.69 -7.86
N VAL A 68 -15.01 -5.27 -6.83
CA VAL A 68 -15.96 -6.37 -7.01
C VAL A 68 -17.25 -5.90 -7.68
N ARG A 69 -17.91 -6.80 -8.40
CA ARG A 69 -19.19 -6.54 -9.06
C ARG A 69 -20.38 -7.19 -8.35
N SER A 70 -20.12 -8.03 -7.36
CA SER A 70 -21.15 -8.65 -6.53
C SER A 70 -20.66 -8.83 -5.08
N LEU A 71 -21.61 -8.98 -4.15
CA LEU A 71 -21.29 -9.28 -2.76
C LEU A 71 -20.71 -10.71 -2.58
N GLU A 72 -21.02 -11.62 -3.50
CA GLU A 72 -20.44 -12.96 -3.54
C GLU A 72 -18.94 -12.90 -3.90
N GLU A 73 -18.55 -12.08 -4.87
CA GLU A 73 -17.13 -11.85 -5.18
C GLU A 73 -16.39 -11.27 -3.96
N ALA A 74 -16.99 -10.30 -3.27
CA ALA A 74 -16.43 -9.73 -2.03
C ALA A 74 -16.23 -10.80 -0.94
N ALA A 75 -17.21 -11.68 -0.75
CA ALA A 75 -17.09 -12.81 0.18
C ALA A 75 -15.97 -13.77 -0.25
N GLY A 76 -15.81 -14.03 -1.55
CA GLY A 76 -14.70 -14.81 -2.09
C GLY A 76 -13.32 -14.21 -1.77
N PHE A 77 -13.16 -12.89 -1.90
CA PHE A 77 -11.93 -12.21 -1.50
C PHE A 77 -11.70 -12.27 0.01
N ARG A 78 -12.74 -12.09 0.83
CA ARG A 78 -12.67 -12.27 2.29
C ARG A 78 -12.13 -13.66 2.64
N GLU A 79 -12.66 -14.72 2.05
CA GLU A 79 -12.21 -16.10 2.32
C GLU A 79 -10.74 -16.34 1.95
N GLU A 80 -10.22 -15.64 0.94
CA GLU A 80 -8.79 -15.69 0.62
C GLU A 80 -7.95 -14.97 1.68
N TYR A 81 -8.39 -13.81 2.19
CA TYR A 81 -7.71 -13.13 3.30
C TYR A 81 -7.71 -13.96 4.59
N LEU A 82 -8.82 -14.64 4.91
CA LEU A 82 -8.88 -15.51 6.09
C LEU A 82 -7.84 -16.65 5.98
N ARG A 83 -7.76 -17.30 4.82
CA ARG A 83 -6.75 -18.34 4.55
C ARG A 83 -5.33 -17.79 4.51
N LEU A 84 -5.15 -16.56 4.04
CA LEU A 84 -3.86 -15.87 4.07
C LEU A 84 -3.38 -15.66 5.51
N LEU A 85 -4.25 -15.17 6.38
CA LEU A 85 -3.93 -14.93 7.79
C LEU A 85 -3.61 -16.23 8.53
N ASP A 86 -4.29 -17.34 8.20
CA ASP A 86 -3.94 -18.67 8.72
C ASP A 86 -2.52 -19.09 8.29
N GLY A 87 -2.16 -18.82 7.03
CA GLY A 87 -0.82 -19.08 6.50
C GLY A 87 0.26 -18.23 7.18
N ILE A 88 -0.02 -16.94 7.44
CA ILE A 88 0.87 -16.03 8.18
C ILE A 88 1.13 -16.59 9.58
N LYS A 89 0.07 -16.98 10.30
CA LYS A 89 0.17 -17.56 11.64
C LYS A 89 0.97 -18.86 11.65
N LEU A 90 0.64 -19.79 10.76
CA LEU A 90 1.27 -21.11 10.69
C LEU A 90 2.78 -21.01 10.45
N GLN A 91 3.20 -20.09 9.58
CA GLN A 91 4.60 -19.89 9.24
C GLN A 91 5.33 -18.93 10.18
N LYS A 92 4.63 -18.37 11.18
CA LYS A 92 5.15 -17.31 12.06
C LYS A 92 5.76 -16.15 11.26
N ALA A 93 5.14 -15.81 10.13
CA ALA A 93 5.65 -14.80 9.22
C ALA A 93 5.48 -13.40 9.85
N LYS A 94 6.52 -12.56 9.77
CA LYS A 94 6.44 -11.14 10.13
C LYS A 94 5.74 -10.38 9.01
N ALA A 95 4.42 -10.52 8.94
CA ALA A 95 3.59 -9.94 7.90
C ALA A 95 2.23 -9.46 8.40
N THR A 96 1.76 -8.38 7.80
CA THR A 96 0.39 -7.84 7.90
C THR A 96 -0.34 -8.06 6.57
N VAL A 97 -1.60 -7.65 6.49
CA VAL A 97 -2.36 -7.63 5.22
C VAL A 97 -2.84 -6.21 4.91
N SER A 98 -2.84 -5.85 3.63
CA SER A 98 -3.43 -4.61 3.10
C SER A 98 -4.70 -4.98 2.34
N VAL A 99 -5.83 -4.37 2.67
CA VAL A 99 -7.15 -4.68 2.10
C VAL A 99 -7.75 -3.42 1.48
N LYS A 100 -8.29 -3.55 0.27
CA LYS A 100 -9.06 -2.46 -0.37
C LYS A 100 -10.53 -2.56 0.01
N PRO A 101 -11.13 -1.54 0.65
CA PRO A 101 -12.54 -1.56 1.01
C PRO A 101 -13.48 -1.86 -0.17
N THR A 102 -13.20 -1.36 -1.38
CA THR A 102 -14.06 -1.64 -2.55
C THR A 102 -14.01 -3.10 -2.98
N GLN A 103 -12.90 -3.81 -2.73
CA GLN A 103 -12.81 -5.26 -2.95
C GLN A 103 -13.64 -6.04 -1.91
N MET A 104 -13.89 -5.44 -0.74
CA MET A 104 -14.76 -6.01 0.30
C MET A 104 -16.23 -5.61 0.13
N GLY A 105 -16.57 -4.85 -0.92
CA GLY A 105 -17.94 -4.47 -1.25
C GLY A 105 -18.31 -3.03 -0.87
N LEU A 106 -17.37 -2.17 -0.49
CA LEU A 106 -17.68 -0.79 -0.06
C LEU A 106 -18.54 0.00 -1.06
N ALA A 107 -18.27 -0.19 -2.36
CA ALA A 107 -19.01 0.49 -3.42
C ALA A 107 -20.41 -0.09 -3.70
N LEU A 108 -20.72 -1.27 -3.14
CA LEU A 108 -21.98 -1.99 -3.36
C LEU A 108 -22.89 -1.90 -2.13
N ASP A 109 -22.34 -2.24 -0.97
CA ASP A 109 -23.01 -2.23 0.33
C ASP A 109 -21.97 -1.99 1.44
N PRO A 110 -21.91 -0.77 2.01
CA PRO A 110 -21.01 -0.45 3.11
C PRO A 110 -21.16 -1.36 4.32
N GLU A 111 -22.34 -1.91 4.60
CA GLU A 111 -22.53 -2.85 5.71
C GLU A 111 -22.01 -4.26 5.39
N ALA A 112 -22.16 -4.72 4.15
CA ALA A 112 -21.49 -5.95 3.72
C ALA A 112 -19.97 -5.81 3.81
N CYS A 113 -19.43 -4.65 3.41
CA CYS A 113 -18.02 -4.31 3.56
C CYS A 113 -17.58 -4.37 5.02
N PHE A 114 -18.32 -3.72 5.92
CA PHE A 114 -18.07 -3.73 7.35
C PHE A 114 -17.99 -5.17 7.90
N ARG A 115 -19.00 -6.01 7.62
CA ARG A 115 -19.01 -7.41 8.06
C ARG A 115 -17.80 -8.20 7.52
N ASN A 116 -17.44 -7.99 6.25
CA ASN A 116 -16.29 -8.67 5.64
C ASN A 116 -14.97 -8.25 6.31
N VAL A 117 -14.74 -6.95 6.47
CA VAL A 117 -13.51 -6.42 7.08
C VAL A 117 -13.41 -6.81 8.56
N ARG A 118 -14.53 -6.77 9.30
CA ARG A 118 -14.57 -7.21 10.70
C ARG A 118 -14.09 -8.65 10.86
N GLN A 119 -14.56 -9.58 10.02
CA GLN A 119 -14.12 -10.98 10.07
C GLN A 119 -12.62 -11.12 9.79
N ILE A 120 -12.09 -10.33 8.85
CA ILE A 120 -10.65 -10.29 8.56
C ILE A 120 -9.87 -9.73 9.76
N ALA A 121 -10.36 -8.66 10.38
CA ALA A 121 -9.75 -8.05 11.57
C ALA A 121 -9.71 -9.02 12.76
N GLU A 122 -10.81 -9.74 13.02
CA GLU A 122 -10.88 -10.79 14.05
C GLU A 122 -9.88 -11.92 13.78
N ARG A 123 -9.77 -12.36 12.53
CA ARG A 123 -8.81 -13.41 12.14
C ARG A 123 -7.37 -12.90 12.28
N ALA A 124 -7.10 -11.67 11.90
CA ALA A 124 -5.78 -11.05 12.02
C ALA A 124 -5.35 -10.96 13.48
N LYS A 125 -6.26 -10.56 14.37
CA LYS A 125 -6.03 -10.55 15.83
C LYS A 125 -5.67 -11.95 16.34
N LYS A 126 -6.41 -12.99 15.94
CA LYS A 126 -6.11 -14.40 16.28
C LYS A 126 -4.79 -14.92 15.68
N ALA A 127 -4.31 -14.30 14.61
CA ALA A 127 -3.01 -14.56 13.99
C ALA A 127 -1.87 -13.71 14.58
N GLY A 128 -2.15 -12.80 15.52
CA GLY A 128 -1.15 -11.91 16.11
C GLY A 128 -0.64 -10.84 15.13
N THR A 129 -1.49 -10.40 14.19
CA THR A 129 -1.14 -9.40 13.17
C THR A 129 -2.26 -8.37 12.95
N SER A 130 -2.00 -7.39 12.09
CA SER A 130 -2.90 -6.27 11.78
C SER A 130 -3.36 -6.25 10.32
N VAL A 131 -4.43 -5.51 10.10
CA VAL A 131 -5.04 -5.23 8.79
C VAL A 131 -4.90 -3.75 8.52
N CYS A 132 -4.34 -3.38 7.37
CA CYS A 132 -4.32 -2.00 6.90
C CYS A 132 -5.40 -1.82 5.83
N LEU A 133 -6.35 -0.91 6.04
CA LEU A 133 -7.28 -0.52 5.00
C LEU A 133 -6.60 0.49 4.08
N ASP A 134 -6.35 0.05 2.85
CA ASP A 134 -5.72 0.87 1.83
C ASP A 134 -6.68 2.00 1.43
N MET A 135 -6.18 3.23 1.44
CA MET A 135 -6.96 4.38 0.98
C MET A 135 -7.05 4.41 -0.54
N GLU A 136 -8.28 4.37 -1.05
CA GLU A 136 -8.59 4.40 -2.48
C GLU A 136 -8.73 5.85 -2.99
N ASP A 137 -9.47 6.08 -4.08
CA ASP A 137 -9.70 7.44 -4.57
C ASP A 137 -10.62 8.25 -3.64
N SER A 138 -10.65 9.57 -3.85
CA SER A 138 -11.33 10.54 -2.97
C SER A 138 -12.81 10.26 -2.71
N ARG A 139 -13.49 9.49 -3.58
CA ARG A 139 -14.91 9.11 -3.40
C ARG A 139 -15.12 8.19 -2.20
N TYR A 140 -14.09 7.43 -1.82
CA TYR A 140 -14.17 6.42 -0.76
C TYR A 140 -13.46 6.86 0.53
N THR A 141 -12.86 8.05 0.57
CA THR A 141 -12.07 8.49 1.72
C THR A 141 -12.89 8.54 3.00
N GLU A 142 -14.01 9.27 3.02
CA GLU A 142 -14.83 9.38 4.24
C GLU A 142 -15.36 8.02 4.68
N LEU A 143 -15.93 7.25 3.75
CA LEU A 143 -16.47 5.91 4.02
C LEU A 143 -15.40 4.95 4.59
N THR A 144 -14.16 5.08 4.13
CA THR A 144 -13.03 4.28 4.67
C THR A 144 -12.68 4.73 6.08
N LEU A 145 -12.66 6.03 6.37
CA LEU A 145 -12.38 6.53 7.71
C LEU A 145 -13.49 6.17 8.71
N GLU A 146 -14.75 6.28 8.32
CA GLU A 146 -15.91 5.82 9.11
C GLU A 146 -15.83 4.32 9.42
N LEU A 147 -15.49 3.51 8.41
CA LEU A 147 -15.30 2.07 8.58
C LEU A 147 -14.22 1.74 9.63
N VAL A 148 -13.07 2.42 9.58
CA VAL A 148 -11.96 2.19 10.53
C VAL A 148 -12.37 2.60 11.94
N ARG A 149 -13.01 3.77 12.10
CA ARG A 149 -13.48 4.26 13.41
C ARG A 149 -14.50 3.32 14.03
N ARG A 150 -15.50 2.88 13.26
CA ARG A 150 -16.48 1.91 13.74
C ARG A 150 -15.84 0.58 14.16
N LEU A 151 -14.84 0.09 13.43
CA LEU A 151 -14.08 -1.11 13.83
C LEU A 151 -13.33 -0.88 15.16
N HIS A 152 -12.77 0.32 15.37
CA HIS A 152 -12.11 0.69 16.62
C HIS A 152 -13.08 0.79 17.80
N ASP A 153 -14.29 1.30 17.57
CA ASP A 153 -15.38 1.36 18.56
C ASP A 153 -15.82 -0.05 18.99
N GLU A 154 -15.82 -1.02 18.06
CA GLU A 154 -16.04 -2.45 18.38
C GLU A 154 -14.80 -3.17 18.96
N GLY A 155 -13.70 -2.44 19.21
CA GLY A 155 -12.50 -2.97 19.86
C GLY A 155 -11.48 -3.64 18.93
N HIS A 156 -11.62 -3.50 17.61
CA HIS A 156 -10.67 -3.99 16.61
C HIS A 156 -9.50 -3.02 16.39
N ARG A 157 -8.73 -2.75 17.45
CA ARG A 157 -7.56 -1.85 17.44
C ARG A 157 -6.38 -2.34 16.59
N ASN A 158 -6.47 -3.53 16.00
CA ASN A 158 -5.49 -4.08 15.06
C ASN A 158 -5.81 -3.72 13.60
N VAL A 159 -6.75 -2.80 13.37
CA VAL A 159 -7.03 -2.21 12.07
C VAL A 159 -6.29 -0.87 11.98
N THR A 160 -5.68 -0.58 10.84
CA THR A 160 -5.01 0.69 10.56
C THR A 160 -5.47 1.21 9.21
N THR A 161 -5.11 2.45 8.86
CA THR A 161 -5.49 3.02 7.56
C THR A 161 -4.38 3.85 6.94
N VAL A 162 -4.66 4.37 5.75
CA VAL A 162 -3.73 5.16 4.94
C VAL A 162 -4.27 6.58 4.79
N LEU A 163 -3.40 7.59 4.82
CA LEU A 163 -3.72 8.94 4.35
C LEU A 163 -2.81 9.38 3.21
N GLN A 164 -3.36 10.17 2.30
CA GLN A 164 -2.71 10.58 1.06
C GLN A 164 -2.36 12.08 1.13
N SER A 165 -1.07 12.42 1.21
CA SER A 165 -0.63 13.80 1.44
C SER A 165 -0.99 14.78 0.33
N TYR A 166 -1.33 14.29 -0.87
CA TYR A 166 -1.78 15.15 -1.96
C TYR A 166 -3.18 15.76 -1.77
N LEU A 167 -4.01 15.31 -0.81
CA LEU A 167 -5.36 15.87 -0.60
C LEU A 167 -5.30 17.00 0.42
N TYR A 168 -6.07 18.06 0.19
CA TYR A 168 -6.15 19.18 1.14
C TYR A 168 -6.72 18.75 2.50
N ARG A 169 -7.68 17.80 2.51
CA ARG A 169 -8.32 17.27 3.73
C ARG A 169 -7.41 16.47 4.66
N SER A 170 -6.28 15.97 4.16
CA SER A 170 -5.47 14.96 4.88
C SER A 170 -4.85 15.46 6.18
N GLU A 171 -4.68 16.77 6.35
CA GLU A 171 -4.17 17.34 7.61
C GLU A 171 -5.20 17.22 8.74
N GLU A 172 -6.44 17.63 8.46
CA GLU A 172 -7.54 17.54 9.41
C GLU A 172 -7.83 16.07 9.74
N ASP A 173 -7.88 15.21 8.73
CA ASP A 173 -8.05 13.77 8.93
C ASP A 173 -6.92 13.15 9.77
N ALA A 174 -5.67 13.58 9.56
CA ALA A 174 -4.54 13.08 10.34
C ALA A 174 -4.65 13.47 11.81
N SER A 175 -4.96 14.74 12.11
CA SER A 175 -5.14 15.22 13.47
C SER A 175 -6.26 14.47 14.20
N ARG A 176 -7.41 14.29 13.54
CA ARG A 176 -8.55 13.53 14.08
C ARG A 176 -8.18 12.08 14.40
N LEU A 177 -7.52 11.39 13.47
CA LEU A 177 -7.14 9.98 13.65
C LEU A 177 -6.04 9.80 14.70
N LEU A 178 -5.16 10.80 14.87
CA LEU A 178 -4.17 10.84 15.95
C LEU A 178 -4.84 10.94 17.32
N GLU A 179 -5.82 11.84 17.48
CA GLU A 179 -6.61 11.98 18.72
C GLU A 179 -7.36 10.68 19.07
N GLU A 180 -7.86 9.97 18.07
CA GLU A 180 -8.54 8.68 18.21
C GLU A 180 -7.57 7.48 18.42
N GLY A 181 -6.26 7.72 18.36
CA GLY A 181 -5.21 6.70 18.54
C GLY A 181 -5.17 5.66 17.42
N ILE A 182 -5.48 6.06 16.19
CA ILE A 182 -5.52 5.18 15.01
C ILE A 182 -4.18 5.27 14.26
N PRO A 183 -3.39 4.17 14.18
CA PRO A 183 -2.11 4.20 13.48
C PRO A 183 -2.29 4.45 11.98
N LEU A 184 -1.39 5.24 11.41
CA LEU A 184 -1.47 5.66 10.01
C LEU A 184 -0.26 5.23 9.18
N ARG A 185 -0.57 4.88 7.92
CA ARG A 185 0.41 4.89 6.84
C ARG A 185 0.24 6.16 6.02
N LEU A 186 1.29 6.95 5.90
CA LEU A 186 1.30 8.16 5.08
C LEU A 186 1.92 7.87 3.72
N VAL A 187 1.22 8.26 2.66
CA VAL A 187 1.67 8.12 1.26
C VAL A 187 1.46 9.43 0.52
N LYS A 188 2.09 9.60 -0.65
CA LYS A 188 1.82 10.78 -1.51
C LYS A 188 0.40 10.78 -2.09
N GLY A 189 -0.12 9.60 -2.44
CA GLY A 189 -1.35 9.44 -3.21
C GLY A 189 -1.06 8.81 -4.58
N ALA A 190 -1.97 7.95 -5.05
CA ALA A 190 -1.77 7.15 -6.26
C ALA A 190 -2.83 7.39 -7.35
N TYR A 191 -3.94 8.05 -7.01
CA TYR A 191 -5.05 8.28 -7.92
C TYR A 191 -4.88 9.59 -8.70
N GLN A 192 -5.72 9.79 -9.71
CA GLN A 192 -5.75 11.04 -10.45
C GLN A 192 -6.94 11.86 -9.96
N GLU A 193 -6.65 12.80 -9.06
CA GLU A 193 -7.65 13.66 -8.44
C GLU A 193 -7.70 15.03 -9.13
N LYS A 194 -8.82 15.73 -8.93
CA LYS A 194 -8.98 17.08 -9.47
C LYS A 194 -8.22 18.09 -8.59
N LYS A 195 -7.75 19.19 -9.19
CA LYS A 195 -6.96 20.22 -8.50
C LYS A 195 -7.73 20.94 -7.38
N GLU A 196 -9.06 20.88 -7.43
CA GLU A 196 -9.97 21.47 -6.44
C GLU A 196 -9.89 20.73 -5.09
N ILE A 197 -9.42 19.49 -5.07
CA ILE A 197 -9.31 18.66 -3.86
C ILE A 197 -7.88 18.17 -3.57
N ALA A 198 -6.95 18.37 -4.51
CA ALA A 198 -5.59 17.87 -4.41
C ALA A 198 -4.53 18.85 -4.92
N TYR A 199 -3.38 18.89 -4.23
CA TYR A 199 -2.21 19.65 -4.64
C TYR A 199 -1.73 19.22 -6.04
N PRO A 200 -1.60 20.14 -7.01
CA PRO A 200 -1.24 19.79 -8.38
C PRO A 200 0.27 19.60 -8.58
N ASN A 201 1.10 20.25 -7.77
CA ASN A 201 2.55 20.22 -7.91
C ASN A 201 3.21 19.25 -6.91
N SER A 202 4.36 18.69 -7.29
CA SER A 202 5.01 17.65 -6.48
C SER A 202 5.72 18.16 -5.24
N GLU A 203 6.07 19.45 -5.21
CA GLU A 203 6.80 20.01 -4.07
C GLU A 203 5.84 20.20 -2.90
N ASP A 204 4.65 20.75 -3.13
CA ASP A 204 3.61 20.87 -2.11
C ASP A 204 3.20 19.49 -1.56
N ILE A 205 3.06 18.47 -2.42
CA ILE A 205 2.75 17.10 -1.98
C ILE A 205 3.85 16.54 -1.07
N LEU A 206 5.13 16.84 -1.38
CA LEU A 206 6.27 16.41 -0.59
C LEU A 206 6.31 17.14 0.75
N LEU A 207 6.15 18.47 0.74
CA LEU A 207 6.13 19.30 1.95
C LEU A 207 4.98 18.89 2.87
N GLN A 208 3.79 18.63 2.30
CA GLN A 208 2.65 18.13 3.06
C GLN A 208 2.93 16.75 3.64
N LEU A 209 3.56 15.83 2.89
CA LEU A 209 3.94 14.51 3.43
C LEU A 209 4.88 14.65 4.62
N LEU A 210 5.92 15.49 4.51
CA LEU A 210 6.87 15.73 5.59
C LEU A 210 6.19 16.39 6.81
N LYS A 211 5.27 17.32 6.57
CA LYS A 211 4.46 17.96 7.63
C LYS A 211 3.66 16.91 8.41
N LEU A 212 2.92 16.04 7.70
CA LEU A 212 2.12 14.98 8.33
C LEU A 212 3.00 13.97 9.10
N ILE A 213 4.17 13.62 8.57
CA ILE A 213 5.11 12.72 9.28
C ILE A 213 5.59 13.38 10.57
N ARG A 214 6.02 14.64 10.53
CA ARG A 214 6.49 15.37 11.72
C ARG A 214 5.42 15.47 12.79
N LEU A 215 4.17 15.76 12.40
CA LEU A 215 3.01 15.78 13.30
C LEU A 215 2.91 14.50 14.15
N HIS A 216 3.11 13.33 13.54
CA HIS A 216 3.05 12.05 14.28
C HIS A 216 4.26 11.84 15.18
N LEU A 217 5.46 12.11 14.67
CA LEU A 217 6.71 11.92 15.42
C LEU A 217 6.79 12.84 16.65
N GLU A 218 6.34 14.10 16.52
CA GLU A 218 6.31 15.09 17.61
C GLU A 218 5.32 14.69 18.72
N GLN A 219 4.26 13.96 18.38
CA GLN A 219 3.31 13.40 19.35
C GLN A 219 3.76 12.05 19.94
N GLY A 220 4.90 11.50 19.51
CA GLY A 220 5.38 10.19 19.95
C GLY A 220 4.49 9.04 19.47
N VAL A 221 3.73 9.24 18.38
CA VAL A 221 2.83 8.22 17.82
C VAL A 221 3.48 7.52 16.64
N PHE A 222 3.31 6.20 16.57
CA PHE A 222 3.84 5.40 15.49
C PHE A 222 3.30 5.84 14.12
N VAL A 223 4.17 5.97 13.12
CA VAL A 223 3.78 6.26 11.74
C VAL A 223 4.50 5.38 10.72
N ALA A 224 3.73 4.80 9.79
CA ALA A 224 4.28 4.09 8.65
C ALA A 224 4.47 5.04 7.46
N ILE A 225 5.67 5.06 6.89
CA ILE A 225 6.06 6.03 5.85
C ILE A 225 6.15 5.30 4.51
N GLY A 226 5.07 5.35 3.73
CA GLY A 226 4.98 4.71 2.42
C GLY A 226 5.58 5.55 1.30
N SER A 227 6.91 5.50 1.14
CA SER A 227 7.63 6.27 0.14
C SER A 227 8.91 5.59 -0.34
N HIS A 228 9.18 5.71 -1.64
CA HIS A 228 10.47 5.35 -2.25
C HIS A 228 11.38 6.56 -2.49
N ASP A 229 10.98 7.76 -2.05
CA ASP A 229 11.67 9.02 -2.33
C ASP A 229 12.85 9.23 -1.37
N ASP A 230 14.06 9.39 -1.91
CA ASP A 230 15.27 9.64 -1.12
C ASP A 230 15.17 10.91 -0.28
N ARG A 231 14.48 11.94 -0.78
CA ARG A 231 14.29 13.17 -0.02
C ARG A 231 13.46 12.89 1.22
N VAL A 232 12.37 12.12 1.10
CA VAL A 232 11.54 11.75 2.26
C VAL A 232 12.35 10.92 3.25
N ILE A 233 13.07 9.90 2.79
CA ILE A 233 13.85 9.02 3.67
C ILE A 233 14.95 9.82 4.38
N GLY A 234 15.68 10.66 3.65
CA GLY A 234 16.74 11.51 4.20
C GLY A 234 16.24 12.51 5.23
N GLU A 235 15.17 13.25 4.90
CA GLU A 235 14.57 14.25 5.79
C GLU A 235 14.03 13.62 7.08
N VAL A 236 13.36 12.46 6.99
CA VAL A 236 12.85 11.77 8.18
C VAL A 236 13.99 11.27 9.06
N ARG A 237 15.05 10.72 8.48
CA ARG A 237 16.23 10.27 9.23
C ARG A 237 16.93 11.43 9.93
N ALA A 238 17.17 12.52 9.21
CA ALA A 238 17.81 13.72 9.76
C ALA A 238 16.95 14.36 10.87
N TYR A 239 15.62 14.40 10.67
CA TYR A 239 14.69 14.88 11.69
C TYR A 239 14.73 13.99 12.94
N ALA A 240 14.63 12.66 12.77
CA ALA A 240 14.65 11.73 13.89
C ALA A 240 15.96 11.82 14.70
N GLU A 241 17.10 11.91 14.01
CA GLU A 241 18.41 12.09 14.65
C GLU A 241 18.50 13.43 15.41
N LYS A 242 18.08 14.53 14.78
CA LYS A 242 18.12 15.87 15.38
C LYS A 242 17.28 15.98 16.65
N PHE A 243 16.11 15.34 16.67
CA PHE A 243 15.15 15.45 17.78
C PHE A 243 15.13 14.22 18.70
N GLY A 244 16.06 13.27 18.51
CA GLY A 244 16.14 12.07 19.36
C GLY A 244 14.92 11.17 19.27
N ILE A 245 14.24 11.12 18.12
CA ILE A 245 13.05 10.29 17.91
C ILE A 245 13.45 8.81 17.85
N ASP A 246 12.82 8.00 18.67
CA ASP A 246 13.03 6.55 18.70
C ASP A 246 12.63 5.92 17.35
N ARG A 247 13.50 5.06 16.79
CA ARG A 247 13.26 4.36 15.51
C ARG A 247 12.09 3.37 15.59
N SER A 248 11.66 3.01 16.80
CA SER A 248 10.46 2.21 17.05
C SER A 248 9.17 2.97 16.71
N LEU A 249 9.20 4.31 16.66
CA LEU A 249 8.07 5.17 16.34
C LEU A 249 7.80 5.33 14.84
N PHE A 250 8.64 4.78 13.96
CA PHE A 250 8.33 4.78 12.54
C PHE A 250 8.90 3.59 11.80
N GLU A 251 8.27 3.28 10.67
CA GLU A 251 8.79 2.32 9.72
C GLU A 251 8.76 2.88 8.30
N PHE A 252 9.74 2.51 7.48
CA PHE A 252 9.70 2.80 6.05
C PHE A 252 9.00 1.67 5.31
N GLN A 253 7.98 2.02 4.53
CA GLN A 253 7.26 1.07 3.68
C GLN A 253 7.56 1.30 2.21
N MET A 254 7.91 0.23 1.50
CA MET A 254 8.22 0.28 0.08
C MET A 254 7.62 -0.92 -0.65
N LEU A 255 7.20 -0.70 -1.89
CA LEU A 255 6.71 -1.78 -2.76
C LEU A 255 7.79 -2.81 -3.10
N TYR A 256 7.37 -4.07 -3.17
CA TYR A 256 8.17 -5.18 -3.65
C TYR A 256 8.67 -4.95 -5.07
N GLY A 257 9.94 -5.27 -5.31
CA GLY A 257 10.62 -5.04 -6.58
C GLY A 257 11.22 -3.65 -6.77
N LEU A 258 10.87 -2.69 -5.90
CA LEU A 258 11.39 -1.33 -5.98
C LEU A 258 12.38 -1.06 -4.86
N ARG A 259 13.57 -0.59 -5.25
CA ARG A 259 14.63 -0.19 -4.30
C ARG A 259 14.96 -1.26 -3.25
N MET A 260 14.95 -2.53 -3.63
CA MET A 260 15.20 -3.65 -2.70
C MET A 260 16.54 -3.51 -1.96
N ASN A 261 17.56 -2.95 -2.61
CA ASN A 261 18.86 -2.67 -2.00
C ASN A 261 18.72 -1.67 -0.84
N VAL A 262 18.00 -0.58 -1.05
CA VAL A 262 17.75 0.46 -0.04
C VAL A 262 16.87 -0.08 1.10
N GLN A 263 15.89 -0.93 0.79
CA GLN A 263 15.12 -1.63 1.83
C GLN A 263 16.03 -2.47 2.74
N ALA A 264 16.96 -3.22 2.16
CA ALA A 264 17.93 -4.02 2.91
C ALA A 264 18.93 -3.18 3.69
N GLU A 265 19.46 -2.11 3.09
CA GLU A 265 20.38 -1.17 3.75
C GLU A 265 19.71 -0.49 4.96
N LEU A 266 18.46 -0.04 4.83
CA LEU A 266 17.70 0.55 5.93
C LEU A 266 17.48 -0.47 7.07
N ALA A 267 17.10 -1.70 6.74
CA ALA A 267 16.90 -2.76 7.73
C ALA A 267 18.22 -3.10 8.47
N GLN A 268 19.33 -3.24 7.73
CA GLN A 268 20.66 -3.47 8.31
C GLN A 268 21.14 -2.31 9.18
N SER A 269 20.71 -1.08 8.85
CA SER A 269 21.00 0.13 9.63
C SER A 269 20.12 0.27 10.88
N GLY A 270 19.25 -0.72 11.17
CA GLY A 270 18.40 -0.76 12.35
C GLY A 270 17.10 0.04 12.24
N TYR A 271 16.67 0.41 11.03
CA TYR A 271 15.33 0.96 10.82
C TYR A 271 14.30 -0.15 10.63
N GLN A 272 13.06 0.08 11.06
CA GLN A 272 11.95 -0.79 10.72
C GLN A 272 11.60 -0.61 9.24
N VAL A 273 11.55 -1.72 8.50
CA VAL A 273 11.23 -1.71 7.07
C VAL A 273 10.13 -2.73 6.78
N ARG A 274 9.13 -2.31 6.01
CA ARG A 274 8.06 -3.18 5.53
C ARG A 274 7.98 -3.16 4.00
N CYS A 275 8.02 -4.33 3.40
CA CYS A 275 7.81 -4.50 1.97
C CYS A 275 6.32 -4.70 1.68
N TYR A 276 5.72 -3.94 0.77
CA TYR A 276 4.37 -4.18 0.27
C TYR A 276 4.43 -5.19 -0.87
N VAL A 277 3.89 -6.38 -0.62
CA VAL A 277 4.05 -7.58 -1.43
C VAL A 277 2.71 -7.96 -2.06
N PRO A 278 2.46 -7.53 -3.31
CA PRO A 278 1.25 -7.90 -4.01
C PRO A 278 1.37 -9.32 -4.57
N TYR A 279 0.28 -10.07 -4.57
CA TYR A 279 0.20 -11.41 -5.16
C TYR A 279 -1.19 -11.70 -5.74
N GLY A 280 -1.29 -12.71 -6.59
CA GLY A 280 -2.56 -13.18 -7.12
C GLY A 280 -2.62 -13.18 -8.64
N ARG A 281 -3.71 -13.72 -9.18
CA ARG A 281 -3.89 -13.91 -10.62
C ARG A 281 -4.17 -12.60 -11.37
N GLN A 282 -4.76 -11.61 -10.71
CA GLN A 282 -5.11 -10.32 -11.31
C GLN A 282 -3.93 -9.32 -11.28
N TRP A 283 -2.73 -9.79 -11.64
CA TRP A 283 -1.50 -9.01 -11.56
C TRP A 283 -1.36 -7.93 -12.63
N TYR A 284 -2.05 -8.10 -13.77
CA TYR A 284 -1.85 -7.27 -14.95
C TYR A 284 -2.19 -5.77 -14.73
N PRO A 285 -3.38 -5.41 -14.20
CA PRO A 285 -3.74 -4.00 -13.95
C PRO A 285 -2.82 -3.33 -12.91
N TYR A 286 -2.36 -4.10 -11.92
CA TYR A 286 -1.38 -3.60 -10.95
C TYR A 286 -0.03 -3.32 -11.62
N PHE A 287 0.48 -4.28 -12.39
CA PHE A 287 1.77 -4.18 -13.08
C PHE A 287 1.81 -3.02 -14.08
N THR A 288 0.76 -2.82 -14.88
CA THR A 288 0.70 -1.72 -15.85
C THR A 288 0.69 -0.35 -15.18
N ARG A 289 0.03 -0.19 -14.03
CA ARG A 289 0.12 1.03 -13.21
C ARG A 289 1.55 1.28 -12.74
N ARG A 290 2.29 0.24 -12.28
CA ARG A 290 3.70 0.37 -11.88
C ARG A 290 4.61 0.78 -13.04
N LEU A 291 4.35 0.29 -14.26
CA LEU A 291 5.10 0.70 -15.45
C LEU A 291 4.83 2.16 -15.83
N ALA A 292 3.58 2.62 -15.71
CA ALA A 292 3.18 3.97 -16.05
C ALA A 292 3.71 5.04 -15.07
N GLU A 293 4.23 4.66 -13.90
CA GLU A 293 4.71 5.60 -12.87
C GLU A 293 6.06 6.25 -13.19
N LYS A 294 6.97 5.54 -13.86
CA LYS A 294 8.27 6.09 -14.27
C LYS A 294 8.68 5.53 -15.63
N PRO A 295 9.14 6.38 -16.58
CA PRO A 295 9.66 5.92 -17.87
C PRO A 295 10.80 4.89 -17.76
N SER A 296 11.62 4.98 -16.70
CA SER A 296 12.68 4.00 -16.43
C SER A 296 12.14 2.58 -16.14
N ASN A 297 10.93 2.47 -15.58
CA ASN A 297 10.29 1.16 -15.36
C ASN A 297 9.94 0.48 -16.69
N LEU A 298 9.67 1.25 -17.75
CA LEU A 298 9.37 0.74 -19.09
C LEU A 298 10.63 0.28 -19.83
N TRP A 299 11.76 0.97 -19.67
CA TRP A 299 13.05 0.55 -20.22
C TRP A 299 13.47 -0.85 -19.75
N LEU A 300 13.10 -1.23 -18.53
CA LEU A 300 13.30 -2.59 -18.00
C LEU A 300 12.48 -3.66 -18.75
N VAL A 301 11.32 -3.31 -19.31
CA VAL A 301 10.48 -4.20 -20.13
C VAL A 301 11.02 -4.29 -21.55
N VAL A 302 11.31 -3.14 -22.16
CA VAL A 302 11.82 -3.06 -23.55
C VAL A 302 13.13 -3.83 -23.71
N ARG A 303 14.09 -3.69 -22.78
CA ARG A 303 15.38 -4.39 -22.84
C ARG A 303 15.28 -5.92 -22.79
N ASN A 304 14.19 -6.45 -22.25
CA ASN A 304 13.95 -7.89 -22.13
C ASN A 304 13.01 -8.45 -23.21
N LEU A 305 12.35 -7.60 -24.01
CA LEU A 305 11.60 -8.04 -25.20
C LEU A 305 12.52 -8.30 -26.40
N PHE A 306 13.71 -7.71 -26.40
CA PHE A 306 14.76 -7.89 -27.41
C PHE A 306 15.91 -8.80 -26.93
N ARG A 307 15.63 -9.68 -25.95
CA ARG A 307 16.54 -10.72 -25.45
C ARG A 307 15.88 -12.08 -25.48
#